data_AF-A0A7S0GH87-F1
#
_entry.id   AF-A0A7S0GH87-F1
#
_cell.length_a   1.000
_cell.length_b   1.000
_cell.length_c   1.000
_cell.angle_alpha   90.00
_cell.angle_beta   90.00
_cell.angle_gamma   90.00
#
_symmetry.space_group_name_H-M   'P 1'
#
loop_
_entity.id
_entity.type
_entity.pdbx_description
1 polymer ?
#
loop_
_entity_poly.entity_id
_entity_poly.type
_entity_poly.pdbx_seq_one_letter_code
_entity_poly.pdbx_strand_id
1 'polypeptide(L)'
;VEALPEGLREFYRTNMDRIFAEVTSNSFRIECFIFISLICAAKEPLTQAMVKQIMGKDAFERVKSKLSLLFPAGVGERINIVHKSLIDWLLRNKDNAVEDNLGIVEYFVSKTSLKKAHEKLFLICLKVFACVPKTDKTRNNNIELTNAS
;
A
#
# COMPACT_ATOMS: atom_id res chain seq x y z
N VAL A 1 8.29 -0.20 -21.44
CA VAL A 1 7.02 -0.11 -20.68
C VAL A 1 5.95 -0.65 -21.60
N GLU A 2 5.43 -1.84 -21.34
CA GLU A 2 4.30 -2.34 -22.13
C GLU A 2 3.12 -1.39 -21.95
N ALA A 3 2.49 -1.01 -23.06
CA ALA A 3 1.27 -0.22 -23.02
C ALA A 3 0.20 -1.06 -22.34
N LEU A 4 -0.48 -0.50 -21.32
CA LEU A 4 -1.69 -1.14 -20.81
C LEU A 4 -2.65 -1.33 -22.00
N PRO A 5 -3.28 -2.52 -22.14
CA PRO A 5 -4.37 -2.69 -23.10
C PRO A 5 -5.39 -1.57 -22.94
N GLU A 6 -5.81 -0.97 -24.04
CA GLU A 6 -6.60 0.28 -24.05
C GLU A 6 -7.90 0.15 -23.22
N GLY A 7 -8.53 -1.03 -23.25
CA GLY A 7 -9.72 -1.33 -22.45
C GLY A 7 -9.50 -1.36 -20.93
N LEU A 8 -8.29 -1.68 -20.44
CA LEU A 8 -8.00 -1.67 -19.00
C LEU A 8 -7.77 -0.25 -18.47
N ARG A 9 -7.22 0.64 -19.29
CA ARG A 9 -7.05 2.05 -18.91
C ARG A 9 -8.40 2.72 -18.65
N GLU A 10 -9.33 2.54 -19.59
CA GLU A 10 -10.68 3.09 -19.48
C GLU A 10 -11.43 2.50 -18.29
N PHE A 11 -11.29 1.18 -18.06
CA PHE A 11 -11.85 0.53 -16.89
C PHE A 11 -11.35 1.15 -15.58
N TYR A 12 -10.04 1.33 -15.40
CA TYR A 12 -9.52 1.93 -14.17
C TYR A 12 -9.93 3.40 -14.00
N ARG A 13 -9.93 4.18 -15.09
CA ARG A 13 -10.40 5.57 -15.07
C ARG A 13 -11.87 5.66 -14.65
N THR A 14 -12.76 4.94 -15.34
CA THR A 14 -14.20 4.90 -15.03
C THR A 14 -14.46 4.52 -13.57
N ASN A 15 -13.74 3.52 -13.04
CA ASN A 15 -13.91 3.12 -11.64
C ASN A 15 -13.40 4.18 -10.66
N MET A 16 -12.25 4.80 -10.93
CA MET A 16 -11.75 5.89 -10.10
C MET A 16 -12.68 7.12 -10.13
N ASP A 17 -13.21 7.48 -11.30
CA ASP A 17 -14.17 8.59 -11.42
C ASP A 17 -15.43 8.34 -10.59
N ARG A 18 -15.99 7.13 -10.63
CA ARG A 18 -17.14 6.75 -9.77
C ARG A 18 -16.79 6.82 -8.29
N ILE A 19 -15.61 6.30 -7.92
CA ILE A 19 -15.13 6.32 -6.53
C ILE A 19 -15.00 7.76 -6.05
N PHE A 20 -14.32 8.62 -6.80
CA PHE A 20 -13.99 9.97 -6.37
C PHE A 20 -15.08 11.01 -6.63
N ALA A 21 -16.05 10.76 -7.51
CA ALA A 21 -17.25 11.59 -7.65
C ALA A 21 -18.10 11.56 -6.36
N GLU A 22 -18.15 10.42 -5.69
CA GLU A 22 -18.83 10.27 -4.40
C GLU A 22 -18.01 10.81 -3.21
N VAL A 23 -16.72 11.13 -3.42
CA VAL A 23 -15.86 11.71 -2.39
C VAL A 23 -16.03 13.22 -2.39
N THR A 24 -16.94 13.70 -1.55
CA THR A 24 -17.29 15.14 -1.47
C THR A 24 -16.30 15.96 -0.65
N SER A 25 -15.53 15.33 0.24
CA SER A 25 -14.54 16.00 1.09
C SER A 25 -13.12 15.88 0.55
N ASN A 26 -12.42 17.02 0.48
CA ASN A 26 -10.99 17.07 0.18
C ASN A 26 -10.14 16.27 1.17
N SER A 27 -10.52 16.22 2.46
CA SER A 27 -9.79 15.42 3.45
C SER A 27 -9.89 13.93 3.16
N PHE A 28 -11.09 13.45 2.78
CA PHE A 28 -11.30 12.04 2.47
C PHE A 28 -10.61 11.66 1.15
N ARG A 29 -10.56 12.58 0.18
CA ARG A 29 -9.77 12.41 -1.05
C ARG A 29 -8.28 12.21 -0.72
N ILE A 30 -7.73 13.02 0.19
CA ILE A 30 -6.34 12.88 0.65
C ILE A 30 -6.11 11.52 1.33
N GLU A 31 -7.03 11.08 2.20
CA GLU A 31 -6.96 9.76 2.86
C GLU A 31 -6.91 8.62 1.83
N CYS A 32 -7.75 8.68 0.79
CA CYS A 32 -7.74 7.70 -0.30
C CYS A 32 -6.38 7.67 -1.02
N PHE A 33 -5.80 8.83 -1.34
CA PHE A 33 -4.50 8.90 -2.00
C PHE A 33 -3.35 8.43 -1.10
N ILE A 34 -3.43 8.64 0.22
CA ILE A 34 -2.45 8.08 1.17
C ILE A 34 -2.51 6.55 1.09
N PHE A 35 -3.70 5.96 1.14
CA PHE A 35 -3.89 4.51 1.04
C PHE A 35 -3.34 3.95 -0.27
N ILE A 36 -3.71 4.54 -1.40
CA ILE A 36 -3.22 4.14 -2.73
C ILE A 36 -1.68 4.24 -2.79
N SER A 37 -1.11 5.32 -2.25
CA SER A 37 0.35 5.53 -2.23
C SER A 37 1.07 4.44 -1.41
N LEU A 38 0.49 3.99 -0.29
CA LEU A 38 1.05 2.89 0.50
C LEU A 38 1.09 1.59 -0.28
N ILE A 39 0.01 1.26 -1.00
CA ILE A 39 -0.05 0.06 -1.84
C ILE A 39 0.96 0.14 -2.98
N CYS A 40 1.00 1.28 -3.69
CA CYS A 40 1.97 1.49 -4.76
C CYS A 40 3.42 1.43 -4.29
N ALA A 41 3.71 1.92 -3.07
CA ALA A 41 5.04 1.84 -2.47
C ALA A 41 5.41 0.40 -2.07
N ALA A 42 4.46 -0.36 -1.53
CA ALA A 42 4.69 -1.72 -1.08
C ALA A 42 4.92 -2.69 -2.25
N LYS A 43 4.18 -2.51 -3.36
CA LYS A 43 4.17 -3.43 -4.53
C LYS A 43 3.81 -4.89 -4.19
N GLU A 44 3.38 -5.15 -2.96
CA GLU A 44 3.02 -6.44 -2.40
C GLU A 44 1.80 -6.27 -1.47
N PRO A 45 1.04 -7.33 -1.17
CA PRO A 45 -0.10 -7.24 -0.27
C PRO A 45 0.30 -6.75 1.13
N LEU A 46 -0.25 -5.60 1.54
CA LEU A 46 -0.05 -5.04 2.87
C LEU A 46 -1.02 -5.64 3.88
N THR A 47 -0.59 -5.79 5.13
CA THR A 47 -1.52 -6.16 6.21
C THR A 47 -2.39 -4.95 6.59
N GLN A 48 -3.65 -5.20 6.94
CA GLN A 48 -4.58 -4.17 7.40
C GLN A 48 -4.05 -3.51 8.67
N ALA A 49 -3.39 -4.26 9.56
CA ALA A 49 -2.79 -3.72 10.79
C ALA A 49 -1.72 -2.66 10.51
N MET A 50 -0.81 -2.91 9.55
CA MET A 50 0.21 -1.93 9.16
C MET A 50 -0.41 -0.64 8.62
N VAL A 51 -1.42 -0.76 7.74
CA VAL A 51 -2.07 0.41 7.15
C VAL A 51 -2.88 1.19 8.21
N LYS A 52 -3.60 0.49 9.11
CA LYS A 52 -4.28 1.09 10.26
C LYS A 52 -3.31 1.86 11.15
N GLN A 53 -2.10 1.34 11.37
CA GLN A 53 -1.10 2.02 12.19
C GLN A 53 -0.57 3.31 11.53
N ILE A 54 -0.52 3.36 10.19
CA ILE A 54 -0.03 4.51 9.44
C ILE A 54 -1.10 5.60 9.28
N MET A 55 -2.34 5.20 8.99
CA MET A 55 -3.42 6.13 8.65
C MET A 55 -4.38 6.40 9.82
N GLY A 56 -4.38 5.54 10.83
CA GLY A 56 -5.42 5.48 11.86
C GLY A 56 -6.54 4.51 11.49
N LYS A 57 -7.15 3.88 12.50
CA LYS A 57 -8.22 2.89 12.33
C LYS A 57 -9.42 3.46 11.58
N ASP A 58 -9.90 4.65 11.99
CA ASP A 58 -11.13 5.22 11.42
C ASP A 58 -10.95 5.65 9.96
N ALA A 59 -9.81 6.28 9.64
CA ALA A 59 -9.47 6.64 8.26
C ALA A 59 -9.35 5.39 7.39
N PHE A 60 -8.70 4.33 7.91
CA PHE A 60 -8.59 3.07 7.20
C PHE A 60 -9.95 2.44 6.90
N GLU A 61 -10.86 2.32 7.87
CA GLU A 61 -12.15 1.66 7.63
C GLU A 61 -13.02 2.45 6.64
N ARG A 62 -12.98 3.79 6.68
CA ARG A 62 -13.65 4.64 5.68
C ARG A 62 -13.11 4.39 4.28
N VAL A 63 -11.78 4.41 4.12
CA VAL A 63 -11.12 4.27 2.81
C VAL A 63 -11.25 2.85 2.26
N LYS A 64 -11.11 1.83 3.12
CA LYS A 64 -11.17 0.41 2.75
C LYS A 64 -12.46 0.06 2.03
N SER A 65 -13.61 0.48 2.59
CA SER A 65 -14.91 0.23 1.98
C SER A 65 -14.96 0.83 0.57
N LYS A 66 -14.51 2.07 0.45
CA LYS A 66 -14.62 2.86 -0.77
C LYS A 66 -13.70 2.39 -1.89
N LEU A 67 -12.52 1.87 -1.56
CA LEU A 67 -11.51 1.39 -2.50
C LEU A 67 -11.51 -0.13 -2.69
N SER A 68 -12.44 -0.85 -2.06
CA SER A 68 -12.50 -2.32 -2.06
C SER A 68 -12.55 -2.96 -3.45
N LEU A 69 -13.14 -2.27 -4.44
CA LEU A 69 -13.22 -2.75 -5.82
C LEU A 69 -11.84 -2.85 -6.49
N LEU A 70 -10.94 -1.92 -6.16
CA LEU A 70 -9.59 -1.85 -6.74
C LEU A 70 -8.54 -2.50 -5.84
N PHE A 71 -8.80 -2.52 -4.54
CA PHE A 71 -7.89 -3.01 -3.50
C PHE A 71 -8.67 -3.81 -2.46
N PRO A 72 -9.13 -5.02 -2.81
CA PRO A 72 -9.96 -5.82 -1.92
C PRO A 72 -9.15 -6.24 -0.70
N ALA A 73 -9.72 -5.97 0.47
CA ALA A 73 -9.26 -6.53 1.72
C ALA A 73 -9.77 -7.98 1.82
N GLY A 74 -8.92 -8.94 1.50
CA GLY A 74 -9.28 -10.36 1.43
C GLY A 74 -9.33 -11.07 2.78
N VAL A 75 -9.66 -12.37 2.73
CA VAL A 75 -9.53 -13.29 3.86
C VAL A 75 -8.05 -13.36 4.28
N GLY A 76 -7.77 -13.22 5.57
CA GLY A 76 -6.40 -13.20 6.11
C GLY A 76 -5.83 -11.81 6.38
N GLU A 77 -6.67 -10.79 6.57
CA GLU A 77 -6.28 -9.45 7.01
C GLU A 77 -5.26 -8.74 6.12
N ARG A 78 -5.22 -9.07 4.83
CA ARG A 78 -4.34 -8.42 3.83
C ARG A 78 -5.14 -7.67 2.77
N ILE A 79 -4.55 -6.57 2.31
CA ILE A 79 -5.05 -5.74 1.22
C ILE A 79 -4.37 -6.26 -0.04
N ASN A 80 -5.16 -6.89 -0.90
CA ASN A 80 -4.65 -7.49 -2.13
C ASN A 80 -4.62 -6.46 -3.25
N ILE A 81 -3.66 -6.63 -4.15
CA ILE A 81 -3.56 -5.86 -5.38
C ILE A 81 -4.21 -6.71 -6.47
N VAL A 82 -5.32 -6.23 -7.04
CA VAL A 82 -6.07 -7.01 -8.03
C VAL A 82 -5.23 -7.24 -9.30
N HIS A 83 -4.53 -6.20 -9.75
CA HIS A 83 -3.68 -6.28 -10.94
C HIS A 83 -2.43 -5.42 -10.83
N LYS A 84 -1.28 -5.97 -11.22
CA LYS A 84 -0.02 -5.22 -11.39
C LYS A 84 -0.20 -4.02 -12.32
N SER A 85 -0.99 -4.18 -13.38
CA SER A 85 -1.30 -3.14 -14.37
C SER A 85 -1.96 -1.91 -13.76
N LEU A 86 -2.75 -2.05 -12.69
CA LEU A 86 -3.31 -0.91 -11.96
C LEU A 86 -2.19 -0.10 -11.29
N ILE A 87 -1.23 -0.76 -10.63
CA ILE A 87 -0.09 -0.10 -10.00
C ILE A 87 0.77 0.60 -11.05
N ASP A 88 1.05 -0.09 -12.16
CA ASP A 88 1.82 0.49 -13.26
C ASP A 88 1.11 1.71 -13.87
N TRP A 89 -0.23 1.68 -13.98
CA TRP A 89 -1.04 2.83 -14.42
C TRP A 89 -0.97 4.01 -13.44
N LEU A 90 -1.12 3.76 -12.13
CA LEU A 90 -1.04 4.79 -11.08
C LEU A 90 0.36 5.42 -10.95
N LEU A 91 1.40 4.68 -11.34
CA LEU A 91 2.79 5.11 -11.31
C LEU A 91 3.28 5.67 -12.66
N ARG A 92 2.46 5.68 -13.71
CA ARG A 92 2.84 6.32 -14.97
C ARG A 92 3.19 7.78 -14.72
N ASN A 93 4.45 8.09 -14.98
CA ASN A 93 5.06 9.37 -14.69
C ASN A 93 4.38 10.45 -15.56
N LYS A 94 4.16 11.64 -15.01
CA LYS A 94 3.59 12.80 -15.74
C LYS A 94 4.39 13.15 -17.01
N ASP A 95 5.65 12.73 -17.07
CA ASP A 95 6.55 12.88 -18.22
C ASP A 95 6.10 12.05 -19.46
N ASN A 96 5.20 11.07 -19.28
CA ASN A 96 4.54 10.30 -20.35
C ASN A 96 3.02 10.54 -20.37
N ALA A 97 2.53 11.59 -19.71
CA ALA A 97 1.16 12.04 -19.89
C ALA A 97 1.07 12.57 -21.32
N VAL A 98 0.75 11.67 -22.26
CA VAL A 98 0.14 12.06 -23.53
C VAL A 98 -1.02 12.95 -23.11
N GLU A 99 -1.00 14.21 -23.55
CA GLU A 99 -2.14 15.13 -23.45
C GLU A 99 -3.33 14.42 -24.08
N ASP A 100 -4.02 13.64 -23.27
CA ASP A 100 -5.35 13.17 -23.56
C ASP A 100 -6.20 14.43 -23.54
N ASN A 101 -6.76 14.78 -24.70
CA ASN A 101 -7.59 15.94 -24.96
C ASN A 101 -8.89 16.00 -24.11
N LEU A 102 -9.00 15.21 -23.03
CA LEU A 102 -10.15 15.13 -22.13
C LEU A 102 -10.05 15.97 -20.84
N GLY A 103 -8.96 16.73 -20.62
CA GLY A 103 -8.84 17.57 -19.43
C GLY A 103 -8.40 16.78 -18.20
N ILE A 104 -7.36 17.29 -17.54
CA ILE A 104 -6.56 16.56 -16.56
C ILE A 104 -7.33 16.32 -15.25
N VAL A 105 -7.76 15.07 -15.03
CA VAL A 105 -7.83 14.45 -13.68
C VAL A 105 -7.31 13.02 -13.77
N GLU A 106 -6.04 12.84 -14.10
CA GLU A 106 -5.45 11.51 -14.01
C GLU A 106 -5.04 11.20 -12.55
N TYR A 107 -5.53 10.07 -12.06
CA TYR A 107 -5.29 9.57 -10.70
C TYR A 107 -3.86 9.04 -10.57
N PHE A 108 -2.89 9.93 -10.34
CA PHE A 108 -1.49 9.55 -10.23
C PHE A 108 -0.95 9.61 -8.81
N VAL A 109 -0.08 8.67 -8.48
CA VAL A 109 0.75 8.75 -7.27
C VAL A 109 2.01 9.53 -7.60
N SER A 110 2.10 10.76 -7.10
CA SER A 110 3.30 11.59 -7.29
C SER A 110 4.54 10.94 -6.67
N LYS A 111 5.74 11.24 -7.22
CA LYS A 111 7.02 10.81 -6.63
C LYS A 111 7.15 11.21 -5.15
N THR A 112 6.65 12.38 -4.79
CA THR A 112 6.63 12.88 -3.40
C THR A 112 5.73 12.04 -2.51
N SER A 113 4.51 11.70 -2.97
CA SER A 113 3.58 10.84 -2.23
C SER A 113 4.14 9.44 -2.05
N LEU A 114 4.75 8.89 -3.10
CA LEU A 114 5.40 7.58 -3.07
C LEU A 114 6.58 7.53 -2.09
N LYS A 115 7.43 8.56 -2.09
CA LYS A 115 8.54 8.69 -1.12
C LYS A 115 8.04 8.71 0.32
N LYS A 116 7.02 9.54 0.62
CA LYS A 116 6.40 9.60 1.95
C LYS A 116 5.80 8.26 2.37
N ALA A 117 5.20 7.52 1.43
CA ALA A 117 4.67 6.19 1.68
C ALA A 117 5.78 5.17 2.02
N HIS A 118 6.89 5.17 1.28
CA HIS A 118 8.07 4.37 1.60
C HIS A 118 8.62 4.67 2.99
N GLU A 119 8.79 5.95 3.35
CA GLU A 119 9.26 6.37 4.68
C GLU A 119 8.35 5.84 5.79
N LYS A 120 7.02 5.97 5.62
CA LYS A 120 6.04 5.47 6.59
C LYS A 120 6.11 3.95 6.74
N LEU A 121 6.15 3.21 5.64
CA LEU A 121 6.28 1.74 5.67
C LEU A 121 7.58 1.31 6.34
N PHE A 122 8.70 1.97 6.01
CA PHE A 122 10.00 1.72 6.63
C PHE A 122 9.97 1.92 8.15
N LEU A 123 9.36 3.01 8.62
CA LEU A 123 9.23 3.27 10.06
C LEU A 123 8.39 2.21 10.79
N ILE A 124 7.34 1.68 10.16
CA ILE A 124 6.57 0.57 10.73
C ILE A 124 7.42 -0.69 10.80
N CYS A 125 8.12 -1.04 9.72
CA CYS A 125 9.01 -2.21 9.70
C CYS A 125 10.09 -2.10 10.78
N LEU A 126 10.72 -0.93 10.94
CA LEU A 126 11.71 -0.69 12.00
C LEU A 126 11.14 -0.94 13.40
N LYS A 127 9.92 -0.48 13.68
CA LYS A 127 9.26 -0.73 14.97
C LYS A 127 9.06 -2.22 15.22
N VAL A 128 8.61 -2.96 14.20
CA VAL A 128 8.45 -4.41 14.29
C VAL A 128 9.79 -5.07 14.59
N PHE A 129 10.85 -4.73 13.86
CA PHE A 129 12.20 -5.27 14.10
C PHE A 129 12.75 -4.92 15.49
N ALA A 130 12.54 -3.70 15.98
CA ALA A 130 13.00 -3.29 17.30
C ALA A 130 12.27 -4.03 18.44
N CYS A 131 11.04 -4.50 18.21
CA CYS A 131 10.26 -5.28 19.16
C CYS A 131 10.56 -6.79 19.11
N VAL A 132 11.39 -7.27 18.16
CA VAL A 132 11.84 -8.67 18.16
C VAL A 132 12.89 -8.83 19.26
N PRO A 133 12.65 -9.63 20.31
CA PRO A 133 13.66 -9.88 21.34
C PRO A 133 14.90 -10.46 20.66
N LYS A 134 16.08 -9.89 20.96
CA LYS A 134 17.34 -10.55 20.61
C LYS A 134 17.35 -11.86 21.39
N THR A 135 17.09 -12.98 20.74
CA THR A 135 17.31 -14.30 21.36
C THR A 135 18.78 -14.37 21.73
N ASP A 136 19.04 -14.26 23.03
CA ASP A 136 20.37 -14.37 23.62
C ASP A 136 21.00 -15.70 23.21
N LYS A 137 22.10 -15.62 22.45
CA LYS A 137 23.00 -16.75 22.19
C LYS A 137 23.91 -16.97 23.40
N THR A 138 23.32 -17.19 24.57
CA THR A 138 24.02 -17.61 25.78
C THR A 138 23.48 -18.96 26.22
N ARG A 139 23.62 -19.96 25.35
CA ARG A 139 23.82 -21.35 25.80
C ARG A 139 25.33 -21.55 25.93
N ASN A 140 25.90 -20.97 26.97
CA ASN A 140 27.20 -21.38 27.49
C ASN A 140 27.01 -22.73 28.20
N ASN A 141 27.83 -23.69 27.78
CA ASN A 141 28.58 -24.63 28.60
C ASN A 141 27.94 -25.04 29.94
N ASN A 142 27.37 -26.24 29.97
CA ASN A 142 27.43 -27.17 31.10
C ASN A 142 27.02 -28.55 30.60
N ILE A 143 27.95 -29.24 29.93
CA ILE A 143 27.95 -30.71 29.98
C ILE A 143 28.81 -31.02 31.20
N GLU A 144 28.14 -31.17 32.33
CA GLU A 144 28.74 -31.71 33.55
C GLU A 144 29.22 -33.13 33.25
N LEU A 145 30.53 -33.30 33.36
CA LEU A 145 31.17 -34.58 33.63
C LEU A 145 30.50 -35.21 34.86
N THR A 146 29.61 -36.16 34.65
CA THR A 146 29.26 -37.14 35.67
C THR A 146 29.96 -38.44 35.32
N ASN A 147 31.18 -38.55 35.84
CA ASN A 147 31.76 -39.84 36.20
C ASN A 147 30.79 -40.52 37.18
N ALA A 148 30.30 -41.71 36.84
CA ALA A 148 29.70 -42.61 37.80
C ALA A 148 29.92 -44.06 37.34
N SER A 149 30.97 -44.64 37.94
CA SER A 149 31.21 -46.07 38.28
C SER A 149 31.38 -47.08 37.15
#